data_AF-Q6V491-F1
#
_entry.id   AF-Q6V491-F1
#
_cell.length_a   1.000
_cell.length_b   1.000
_cell.length_c   1.000
_cell.angle_alpha   90.00
_cell.angle_beta   90.00
_cell.angle_gamma   90.00
#
_symmetry.space_group_name_H-M   'P 1'
#
loop_
_entity.id
_entity.type
_entity.pdbx_description
1 polymer ?
#
loop_
_entity_poly.entity_id
_entity_poly.type
_entity_poly.pdbx_seq_one_letter_code
_entity_poly.pdbx_strand_id
1 'polypeptide(L)'
;LTGLPLLPHAIYSYSVQAGVSAGIDMIMVPFNYTEFIDELTRQVKNNIIPISRIDDAVARILRVKVIMGLFENPYADPSLANQLGSKEHREIAREAVRKSLVLLKNGKSYKKPLLPLPKKSTKILVAGSHANNLGYQCGGWTITWQGLGGNDLTSGTTILDAVKQTVD
;
A
#
# COMPACT_ATOMS: atom_id res chain seq x y z
N LEU A 1 -11.60 1.60 -5.77
CA LEU A 1 -11.84 0.62 -6.86
C LEU A 1 -12.93 -0.37 -6.46
N THR A 2 -14.06 0.12 -5.93
CA THR A 2 -15.27 -0.67 -5.66
C THR A 2 -16.40 -0.01 -6.45
N GLY A 3 -16.97 -0.73 -7.42
CA GLY A 3 -18.20 -0.31 -8.10
C GLY A 3 -18.02 0.29 -9.49
N LEU A 4 -17.23 -0.34 -10.38
CA LEU A 4 -17.61 -0.26 -11.79
C LEU A 4 -18.85 -1.16 -11.95
N PRO A 5 -20.03 -0.62 -12.27
CA PRO A 5 -21.20 -1.46 -12.55
C PRO A 5 -20.85 -2.45 -13.65
N LEU A 6 -21.43 -3.65 -13.58
CA LEU A 6 -21.29 -4.69 -14.59
C LEU A 6 -21.48 -4.03 -15.96
N LEU A 7 -20.38 -3.93 -16.70
CA LEU A 7 -20.41 -3.41 -18.05
C LEU A 7 -21.30 -4.38 -18.84
N PRO A 8 -22.24 -3.90 -19.67
CA PRO A 8 -23.02 -4.75 -20.57
C PRO A 8 -22.13 -5.84 -21.17
N HIS A 9 -22.57 -7.10 -21.24
CA HIS A 9 -21.69 -8.24 -21.60
C HIS A 9 -20.85 -8.00 -22.88
N ALA A 10 -21.37 -7.26 -23.86
CA ALA A 10 -20.61 -6.87 -25.06
C ALA A 10 -19.38 -6.00 -24.75
N ILE A 11 -19.50 -5.08 -23.80
CA ILE A 11 -18.42 -4.22 -23.32
C ILE A 11 -17.44 -5.04 -22.46
N TYR A 12 -17.91 -6.04 -21.72
CA TYR A 12 -17.04 -6.94 -20.96
C TYR A 12 -16.20 -7.85 -21.87
N SER A 13 -16.82 -8.46 -22.88
CA SER A 13 -16.14 -9.25 -23.92
C SER A 13 -15.03 -8.43 -24.60
N TYR A 14 -15.35 -7.20 -25.01
CA TYR A 14 -14.36 -6.27 -25.55
C TYR A 14 -13.24 -5.97 -24.56
N SER A 15 -13.55 -5.77 -23.27
CA SER A 15 -12.55 -5.47 -22.25
C SER A 15 -11.56 -6.63 -22.06
N VAL A 16 -12.04 -7.88 -22.09
CA VAL A 16 -11.18 -9.07 -22.05
C VAL A 16 -10.27 -9.10 -23.28
N GLN A 17 -10.84 -8.91 -24.47
CA GLN A 17 -10.08 -8.91 -25.72
C GLN A 17 -9.01 -7.83 -25.71
N ALA A 18 -9.40 -6.59 -25.44
CA ALA A 18 -8.54 -5.42 -25.48
C ALA A 18 -7.42 -5.53 -24.44
N GLY A 19 -7.74 -5.94 -23.21
CA GLY A 19 -6.76 -6.11 -22.14
C GLY A 19 -5.72 -7.17 -22.45
N VAL A 20 -6.15 -8.38 -22.82
CA VAL A 20 -5.24 -9.50 -23.11
C VAL A 20 -4.42 -9.21 -24.37
N SER A 21 -5.04 -8.65 -25.41
CA SER A 21 -4.35 -8.31 -26.67
C SER A 21 -3.36 -7.16 -26.50
N ALA A 22 -3.60 -6.23 -25.56
CA ALA A 22 -2.65 -5.18 -25.19
C ALA A 22 -1.44 -5.70 -24.40
N GLY A 23 -1.41 -6.99 -24.04
CA GLY A 23 -0.30 -7.62 -23.34
C GLY A 23 -0.44 -7.64 -21.81
N ILE A 24 -1.66 -7.49 -21.27
CA ILE A 24 -1.88 -7.75 -19.85
C ILE A 24 -1.83 -9.27 -19.60
N ASP A 25 -0.90 -9.68 -18.75
CA ASP A 25 -0.66 -11.11 -18.48
C ASP A 25 -1.53 -11.69 -17.37
N MET A 26 -1.87 -10.88 -16.35
CA MET A 26 -2.67 -11.28 -15.20
C MET A 26 -3.78 -10.25 -14.96
N ILE A 27 -5.03 -10.69 -15.09
CA ILE A 27 -6.20 -9.82 -14.88
C ILE A 27 -6.68 -9.95 -13.44
N MET A 28 -6.72 -8.84 -12.72
CA MET A 28 -7.27 -8.78 -11.37
C MET A 28 -8.80 -8.72 -11.43
N VAL A 29 -9.44 -9.89 -11.51
CA VAL A 29 -10.90 -10.05 -11.36
C VAL A 29 -11.19 -10.63 -9.96
N PRO A 30 -11.45 -9.79 -8.95
CA PRO A 30 -11.55 -10.28 -7.57
C PRO A 30 -12.87 -10.99 -7.24
N PHE A 31 -13.91 -10.87 -8.08
CA PHE A 31 -15.25 -11.38 -7.78
C PHE A 31 -15.78 -12.32 -8.89
N ASN A 32 -15.96 -11.81 -10.12
CA ASN A 32 -16.58 -12.56 -11.23
C ASN A 32 -15.55 -13.32 -12.08
N TYR A 33 -14.66 -14.09 -11.46
CA TYR A 33 -13.59 -14.78 -12.18
C TYR A 33 -14.08 -15.88 -13.13
N THR A 34 -15.25 -16.48 -12.88
CA THR A 34 -15.84 -17.50 -13.76
C THR A 34 -16.25 -16.90 -15.10
N GLU A 35 -16.93 -15.75 -15.10
CA GLU A 35 -17.30 -15.02 -16.31
C GLU A 35 -16.07 -14.64 -17.14
N PHE A 36 -15.00 -14.18 -16.47
CA PHE A 36 -13.72 -13.89 -17.12
C PHE A 36 -13.14 -15.13 -17.82
N ILE A 37 -13.08 -16.27 -17.12
CA ILE A 37 -12.52 -17.52 -17.63
C ILE A 37 -13.33 -18.02 -18.83
N ASP A 38 -14.66 -18.02 -18.73
CA ASP A 38 -15.55 -18.47 -19.79
C ASP A 38 -15.39 -17.61 -21.05
N GLU A 39 -15.34 -16.29 -20.88
CA GLU A 39 -15.20 -15.36 -21.98
C GLU A 39 -13.81 -15.43 -22.64
N LEU A 40 -12.74 -15.48 -21.86
CA LEU A 40 -11.38 -15.66 -22.40
C LEU A 40 -11.25 -16.99 -23.14
N THR A 41 -11.78 -18.07 -22.57
CA THR A 41 -11.76 -19.40 -23.19
C THR A 41 -12.52 -19.39 -24.52
N ARG A 42 -13.69 -18.74 -24.56
CA ARG A 42 -14.48 -18.57 -25.78
C ARG A 42 -13.71 -17.81 -26.85
N GLN A 43 -13.04 -16.71 -26.49
CA GLN A 43 -12.24 -15.92 -27.42
C GLN A 43 -11.05 -16.69 -27.99
N VAL A 44 -10.36 -17.49 -27.17
CA VAL A 44 -9.26 -18.36 -27.63
C VAL A 44 -9.79 -19.46 -28.56
N LYS A 45 -10.87 -20.15 -28.20
CA LYS A 45 -11.50 -21.19 -29.04
C LYS A 45 -11.96 -20.67 -30.40
N ASN A 46 -12.40 -19.41 -30.46
CA ASN A 46 -12.84 -18.75 -31.67
C ASN A 46 -11.71 -18.02 -32.43
N ASN A 47 -10.44 -18.21 -32.04
CA ASN A 47 -9.26 -17.57 -32.64
C ASN A 47 -9.29 -16.02 -32.60
N ILE A 48 -10.07 -15.42 -31.70
CA ILE A 48 -10.09 -13.97 -31.47
C ILE A 48 -8.81 -13.54 -30.74
N ILE A 49 -8.40 -14.34 -29.75
CA ILE A 49 -7.09 -14.21 -29.08
C ILE A 49 -6.26 -15.42 -29.50
N PRO A 50 -5.07 -15.24 -30.08
CA PRO A 50 -4.22 -16.37 -30.47
C PRO A 50 -3.68 -17.09 -29.23
N ILE A 51 -3.60 -18.44 -29.28
CA ILE A 51 -3.06 -19.24 -28.17
C ILE A 51 -1.63 -18.81 -27.79
N SER A 52 -0.83 -18.32 -28.74
CA SER A 52 0.52 -17.79 -28.48
C SER A 52 0.53 -16.60 -27.52
N ARG A 53 -0.54 -15.79 -27.47
CA ARG A 53 -0.69 -14.71 -26.48
C ARG A 53 -0.91 -15.27 -25.08
N ILE A 54 -1.65 -16.38 -24.97
CA ILE A 54 -1.86 -17.09 -23.71
C ILE A 54 -0.55 -17.74 -23.25
N ASP A 55 0.17 -18.40 -24.16
CA ASP A 55 1.46 -19.02 -23.86
C ASP A 55 2.49 -18.00 -23.37
N ASP A 56 2.58 -16.82 -24.00
CA ASP A 56 3.48 -15.73 -23.54
C ASP A 56 3.08 -15.23 -22.14
N ALA A 57 1.79 -14.98 -21.89
CA ALA A 57 1.30 -14.55 -20.58
C ALA A 57 1.59 -15.59 -19.49
N VAL A 58 1.28 -16.86 -19.75
CA VAL A 58 1.54 -17.97 -18.82
C VAL A 58 3.04 -18.15 -18.59
N ALA A 59 3.88 -18.07 -19.64
CA ALA A 59 5.32 -18.15 -19.49
C ALA A 59 5.89 -17.05 -18.58
N ARG A 60 5.37 -15.81 -18.67
CA ARG A 60 5.77 -14.69 -17.80
C ARG A 60 5.33 -14.91 -16.35
N ILE A 61 4.10 -15.37 -16.13
CA ILE A 61 3.59 -15.71 -14.78
C ILE A 61 4.43 -16.83 -14.16
N LEU A 62 4.64 -17.92 -14.89
CA LEU A 62 5.41 -19.06 -14.40
C LEU A 62 6.88 -18.69 -14.16
N ARG A 63 7.48 -17.87 -15.03
CA ARG A 63 8.84 -17.35 -14.82
C ARG A 63 8.97 -16.64 -13.48
N VAL A 64 8.05 -15.74 -13.15
CA VAL A 64 8.09 -15.03 -11.85
C VAL A 64 7.94 -16.02 -10.69
N LYS A 65 6.99 -16.97 -10.77
CA LYS A 65 6.78 -17.99 -9.73
C LYS A 65 8.01 -18.88 -9.51
N VAL A 66 8.72 -19.26 -10.57
CA VAL A 66 9.95 -20.04 -10.49
C VAL A 66 11.10 -19.20 -9.92
N ILE A 67 11.33 -17.99 -10.44
CA ILE A 67 12.43 -17.12 -9.99
C ILE A 67 12.33 -16.79 -8.51
N MET A 68 11.11 -16.58 -7.99
CA MET A 68 10.90 -16.29 -6.57
C MET A 68 10.89 -17.54 -5.66
N GLY A 69 11.08 -18.74 -6.22
CA GLY A 69 11.10 -19.99 -5.46
C GLY A 69 9.74 -20.42 -4.89
N LEU A 70 8.64 -20.00 -5.52
CA LEU A 70 7.28 -20.27 -5.01
C LEU A 70 6.92 -21.76 -5.08
N PHE A 71 7.51 -22.51 -6.00
CA PHE A 71 7.27 -23.95 -6.13
C PHE A 71 7.99 -24.76 -5.04
N GLU A 72 9.15 -24.27 -4.59
CA GLU A 72 9.95 -24.87 -3.52
C GLU A 72 9.40 -24.48 -2.14
N ASN A 73 8.95 -23.23 -1.98
CA ASN A 73 8.41 -22.70 -0.73
C ASN A 73 6.99 -22.13 -0.92
N PRO A 74 5.98 -22.99 -1.14
CA PRO A 74 4.61 -22.56 -1.44
C PRO A 74 3.81 -22.09 -0.22
N TYR A 75 4.32 -22.33 0.99
CA TYR A 75 3.63 -22.03 2.24
C TYR A 75 4.35 -20.93 3.03
N ALA A 76 3.59 -20.24 3.88
CA ALA A 76 4.15 -19.26 4.78
C ALA A 76 5.09 -19.92 5.81
N ASP A 77 6.17 -19.24 6.15
CA ASP A 77 7.06 -19.63 7.26
C ASP A 77 6.57 -19.00 8.58
N PRO A 78 6.06 -19.80 9.54
CA PRO A 78 5.60 -19.28 10.83
C PRO A 78 6.72 -18.63 11.65
N SER A 79 7.98 -18.97 11.40
CA SER A 79 9.13 -18.40 12.12
C SER A 79 9.27 -16.88 11.90
N LEU A 80 8.71 -16.36 10.81
CA LEU A 80 8.75 -14.95 10.44
C LEU A 80 7.63 -14.11 11.08
N ALA A 81 6.72 -14.71 11.85
CA ALA A 81 5.59 -13.99 12.44
C ALA A 81 6.03 -12.81 13.34
N ASN A 82 7.18 -12.95 14.01
CA ASN A 82 7.79 -11.93 14.86
C ASN A 82 8.42 -10.74 14.08
N GLN A 83 8.52 -10.82 12.75
CA GLN A 83 8.98 -9.72 11.90
C GLN A 83 7.94 -8.60 11.78
N LEU A 84 6.66 -8.91 12.01
CA LEU A 84 5.57 -7.95 11.93
C LEU A 84 5.71 -6.89 13.04
N GLY A 85 5.95 -5.64 12.63
CA GLY A 85 6.06 -4.52 13.57
C GLY A 85 7.27 -4.59 14.50
N SER A 86 8.34 -5.30 14.11
CA SER A 86 9.59 -5.41 14.86
C SER A 86 10.20 -4.04 15.18
N LYS A 87 11.02 -4.00 16.23
CA LYS A 87 11.66 -2.75 16.67
C LYS A 87 12.59 -2.20 15.59
N GLU A 88 13.33 -3.08 14.94
CA GLU A 88 14.28 -2.75 13.87
C GLU A 88 13.57 -2.09 12.69
N HIS A 89 12.43 -2.65 12.25
CA HIS A 89 11.59 -2.03 11.21
C HIS A 89 11.03 -0.67 11.64
N ARG A 90 10.64 -0.52 12.91
CA ARG A 90 10.15 0.76 13.45
C ARG A 90 11.24 1.82 13.53
N GLU A 91 12.48 1.46 13.82
CA GLU A 91 13.60 2.42 13.78
C GLU A 91 13.89 2.89 12.36
N ILE A 92 13.84 2.00 11.37
CA ILE A 92 13.93 2.37 9.95
C ILE A 92 12.77 3.31 9.56
N ALA A 93 11.54 2.98 9.97
CA ALA A 93 10.37 3.83 9.71
C ALA A 93 10.54 5.21 10.36
N ARG A 94 11.04 5.27 11.60
CA ARG A 94 11.34 6.53 12.31
C ARG A 94 12.39 7.37 11.58
N GLU A 95 13.43 6.74 11.05
CA GLU A 95 14.44 7.40 10.25
C GLU A 95 13.85 7.95 8.94
N ALA A 96 13.06 7.15 8.22
CA ALA A 96 12.39 7.56 6.99
C ALA A 96 11.46 8.76 7.22
N VAL A 97 10.67 8.73 8.30
CA VAL A 97 9.83 9.87 8.72
C VAL A 97 10.68 11.11 9.00
N ARG A 98 11.81 10.98 9.72
CA ARG A 98 12.69 12.13 9.99
C ARG A 98 13.25 12.73 8.69
N LYS A 99 13.63 11.89 7.74
CA LYS A 99 14.22 12.28 6.45
C LYS A 99 13.20 12.81 5.44
N SER A 100 11.91 12.51 5.61
CA SER A 100 10.86 12.99 4.70
C SER A 100 10.36 14.41 5.02
N LEU A 101 10.67 14.94 6.21
CA LEU A 101 10.21 16.26 6.62
C LEU A 101 10.89 17.37 5.80
N VAL A 102 10.08 18.25 5.20
CA VAL A 102 10.55 19.44 4.49
C VAL A 102 10.30 20.68 5.35
N LEU A 103 11.38 21.37 5.73
CA LEU A 103 11.30 22.60 6.51
C LEU A 103 10.96 23.79 5.60
N LEU A 104 9.70 24.19 5.58
CA LEU A 104 9.23 25.31 4.74
C LEU A 104 9.52 26.70 5.34
N LYS A 105 9.58 26.81 6.68
CA LYS A 105 9.83 28.06 7.39
C LYS A 105 10.42 27.80 8.77
N ASN A 106 11.43 28.59 9.16
CA ASN A 106 12.06 28.49 10.48
C ASN A 106 12.20 29.86 11.17
N GLY A 107 11.10 30.39 11.68
CA GLY A 107 11.04 31.72 12.31
C GLY A 107 10.51 32.82 11.39
N LYS A 108 10.23 34.00 11.97
CA LYS A 108 9.79 35.20 11.21
C LYS A 108 10.96 35.96 10.59
N SER A 109 12.17 35.77 11.12
CA SER A 109 13.41 36.41 10.67
C SER A 109 14.52 35.38 10.67
N TYR A 110 15.43 35.45 9.70
CA TYR A 110 16.61 34.58 9.59
C TYR A 110 17.55 34.67 10.80
N LYS A 111 17.47 35.76 11.58
CA LYS A 111 18.35 35.99 12.75
C LYS A 111 17.94 35.20 14.00
N LYS A 112 16.71 34.67 14.05
CA LYS A 112 16.18 33.96 15.22
C LYS A 112 15.41 32.72 14.79
N PRO A 113 16.11 31.60 14.50
CA PRO A 113 15.45 30.34 14.16
C PRO A 113 14.62 29.84 15.34
N LEU A 114 13.50 29.19 15.03
CA LEU A 114 12.61 28.58 16.03
C LEU A 114 13.03 27.14 16.34
N LEU A 115 13.43 26.40 15.30
CA LEU A 115 13.88 25.02 15.39
C LEU A 115 15.42 24.94 15.36
N PRO A 116 16.03 24.01 16.11
CA PRO A 116 15.38 23.00 16.96
C PRO A 116 14.85 23.57 18.30
N LEU A 117 13.76 23.00 18.81
CA LEU A 117 13.19 23.38 20.11
C LEU A 117 14.06 22.83 21.26
N PRO A 118 14.18 23.56 22.38
CA PRO A 118 14.83 23.04 23.57
C PRO A 118 13.99 21.90 24.17
N LYS A 119 14.67 20.83 24.60
CA LYS A 119 14.02 19.69 25.28
C LYS A 119 13.60 19.99 26.71
N LYS A 120 14.23 20.99 27.35
CA LYS A 120 13.88 21.42 28.71
C LYS A 120 13.03 22.67 28.63
N SER A 121 11.82 22.61 29.16
CA SER A 121 10.90 23.75 29.20
C SER A 121 9.99 23.65 30.42
N THR A 122 9.64 24.78 31.03
CA THR A 122 8.73 24.78 32.19
C THR A 122 7.33 24.31 31.82
N LYS A 123 6.88 24.59 30.60
CA LYS A 123 5.60 24.12 30.06
C LYS A 123 5.58 24.24 28.55
N ILE A 124 4.98 23.25 27.88
CA ILE A 124 4.75 23.26 26.43
C ILE A 124 3.28 22.95 26.12
N LEU A 125 2.79 23.51 25.03
CA LEU A 125 1.47 23.20 24.48
C LEU A 125 1.66 22.39 23.19
N VAL A 126 0.96 21.25 23.11
CA VAL A 126 0.79 20.48 21.89
C VAL A 126 -0.68 20.57 21.49
N ALA A 127 -0.96 21.04 20.29
CA ALA A 127 -2.32 21.34 19.83
C ALA A 127 -2.52 20.98 18.36
N GLY A 128 -3.79 20.94 17.93
CA GLY A 128 -4.23 20.57 16.58
C GLY A 128 -4.83 19.16 16.52
N SER A 129 -5.79 18.97 15.61
CA SER A 129 -6.56 17.72 15.49
C SER A 129 -5.71 16.48 15.17
N HIS A 130 -4.53 16.66 14.58
CA HIS A 130 -3.62 15.59 14.18
C HIS A 130 -2.55 15.29 15.24
N ALA A 131 -2.45 16.11 16.30
CA ALA A 131 -1.38 15.97 17.28
C ALA A 131 -1.44 14.66 18.07
N ASN A 132 -2.64 14.12 18.31
CA ASN A 132 -2.86 12.87 19.05
C ASN A 132 -3.80 11.92 18.29
N ASN A 133 -3.54 11.71 17.00
CA ASN A 133 -4.36 10.82 16.18
C ASN A 133 -3.46 10.00 15.23
N LEU A 134 -3.25 8.74 15.58
CA LEU A 134 -2.40 7.80 14.86
C LEU A 134 -2.95 7.51 13.46
N GLY A 135 -4.27 7.34 13.34
CA GLY A 135 -4.91 7.15 12.04
C GLY A 135 -4.64 8.32 11.08
N TYR A 136 -4.74 9.55 11.57
CA TYR A 136 -4.52 10.75 10.74
C TYR A 136 -3.07 10.94 10.30
N GLN A 137 -2.08 10.60 11.14
CA GLN A 137 -0.67 10.67 10.71
C GLN A 137 -0.31 9.58 9.70
N CYS A 138 -1.06 8.46 9.68
CA CYS A 138 -0.85 7.37 8.71
C CYS A 138 -1.58 7.62 7.39
N GLY A 139 -2.81 8.15 7.43
CA GLY A 139 -3.63 8.44 6.25
C GLY A 139 -4.31 7.20 5.64
N GLY A 140 -4.62 7.27 4.34
CA GLY A 140 -5.24 6.17 3.59
C GLY A 140 -4.35 4.92 3.51
N TRP A 141 -4.92 3.78 3.10
CA TRP A 141 -4.21 2.50 3.01
C TRP A 141 -3.54 2.03 4.33
N THR A 142 -4.07 2.47 5.47
CA THR A 142 -3.64 1.99 6.79
C THR A 142 -4.82 1.33 7.48
N ILE A 143 -4.75 0.02 7.71
CA ILE A 143 -5.84 -0.88 8.19
C ILE A 143 -7.06 -0.94 7.24
N THR A 144 -7.59 0.18 6.80
CA THR A 144 -8.70 0.29 5.85
C THR A 144 -8.26 1.01 4.58
N TRP A 145 -9.07 0.89 3.51
CA TRP A 145 -8.76 1.51 2.23
C TRP A 145 -8.67 3.05 2.33
N GLN A 146 -9.66 3.70 2.95
CA GLN A 146 -9.70 5.15 3.10
C GLN A 146 -8.92 5.67 4.32
N GLY A 147 -8.36 4.76 5.12
CA GLY A 147 -7.82 5.10 6.44
C GLY A 147 -8.92 5.29 7.47
N LEU A 148 -8.51 5.77 8.64
CA LEU A 148 -9.36 5.92 9.82
C LEU A 148 -8.83 7.04 10.70
N GLY A 149 -9.66 7.53 11.61
CA GLY A 149 -9.21 8.32 12.76
C GLY A 149 -9.11 7.44 14.01
N GLY A 150 -8.33 7.91 15.00
CA GLY A 150 -8.21 7.27 16.30
C GLY A 150 -6.88 6.54 16.50
N ASN A 151 -6.73 5.90 17.66
CA ASN A 151 -5.46 5.35 18.14
C ASN A 151 -5.49 3.84 18.41
N ASP A 152 -6.66 3.18 18.32
CA ASP A 152 -6.87 1.83 18.89
C ASP A 152 -6.79 0.70 17.86
N LEU A 153 -6.55 1.01 16.58
CA LEU A 153 -6.64 0.04 15.48
C LEU A 153 -5.28 -0.41 14.93
N THR A 154 -4.19 0.22 15.36
CA THR A 154 -2.82 -0.20 15.04
C THR A 154 -1.83 0.32 16.08
N SER A 155 -0.62 -0.23 16.13
CA SER A 155 0.42 0.18 17.08
C SER A 155 1.36 1.23 16.49
N GLY A 156 1.55 2.33 17.21
CA GLY A 156 2.45 3.40 16.81
C GLY A 156 2.69 4.42 17.93
N THR A 157 3.30 5.55 17.58
CA THR A 157 3.53 6.66 18.50
C THR A 157 2.99 7.93 17.85
N THR A 158 2.08 8.61 18.54
CA THR A 158 1.54 9.89 18.07
C THR A 158 2.57 11.01 18.20
N ILE A 159 2.36 12.14 17.54
CA ILE A 159 3.19 13.33 17.74
C ILE A 159 3.20 13.75 19.22
N LEU A 160 2.03 13.76 19.87
CA LEU A 160 1.89 14.08 21.29
C LEU A 160 2.72 13.14 22.16
N ASP A 161 2.63 11.84 21.93
CA ASP A 161 3.37 10.86 22.72
C ASP A 161 4.87 10.93 22.47
N ALA A 162 5.30 11.18 21.22
CA ALA A 162 6.70 11.41 20.89
C ALA A 162 7.27 12.65 21.59
N VAL A 163 6.48 13.73 21.69
CA VAL A 163 6.86 14.93 22.44
C VAL A 163 6.98 14.62 23.94
N LYS A 164 5.99 13.95 24.53
CA LYS A 164 6.01 13.54 25.96
C LYS A 164 7.21 12.66 26.30
N GLN A 165 7.64 11.79 25.38
CA GLN A 165 8.81 10.92 25.56
C GLN A 165 10.16 11.64 25.40
N THR A 166 10.16 12.87 24.88
CA THR A 166 11.39 13.59 24.48
C THR A 166 11.66 14.84 25.33
N VAL A 167 10.63 15.46 25.89
CA VAL A 167 10.71 16.74 26.62
C VAL A 167 10.69 16.49 28.12
N ASP A 168 11.62 17.14 28.83
CA ASP A 168 11.78 17.13 30.29
C ASP A 168 11.21 18.40 30.93
#